data_AF-A0A7W7B414-F1
#
_entry.id   AF-A0A7W7B414-F1
#
_cell.length_a   1.000
_cell.length_b   1.000
_cell.length_c   1.000
_cell.angle_alpha   90.00
_cell.angle_beta   90.00
_cell.angle_gamma   90.00
#
_symmetry.space_group_name_H-M   'P 1'
#
loop_
_entity.id
_entity.type
_entity.pdbx_description
1 polymer ?
#
loop_
_entity_poly.entity_id
_entity_poly.type
_entity_poly.pdbx_seq_one_letter_code
_entity_poly.pdbx_strand_id
1 'polypeptide(L)'
;MDEDRQKKGKAMFDAVYGGITAIPEDSEDDPFITLMLDNLFAQIWSRDAMSIRDRRLVIIGIAAAMGEEFIFETQARAALTKGELTRDQIQEIVLLLTQYVGYPRASRLRARVLPLLSDRDG
;
A
#
# COMPACT_ATOMS: atom_id res chain seq x y z
N MET A 1 -16.39 18.38 -12.99
CA MET A 1 -15.35 17.81 -12.12
C MET A 1 -14.39 18.93 -11.74
N ASP A 2 -13.85 18.90 -10.55
CA ASP A 2 -12.94 19.93 -10.02
C ASP A 2 -11.52 19.55 -10.45
N GLU A 3 -10.97 20.19 -11.49
CA GLU A 3 -9.66 19.85 -12.08
C GLU A 3 -8.53 19.86 -11.03
N ASP A 4 -8.60 20.77 -10.07
CA ASP A 4 -7.65 20.84 -8.96
C ASP A 4 -7.70 19.60 -8.06
N ARG A 5 -8.89 19.02 -7.87
CA ARG A 5 -9.09 17.78 -7.10
C ARG A 5 -8.48 16.59 -7.80
N GLN A 6 -8.71 16.46 -9.10
CA GLN A 6 -8.17 15.34 -9.88
C GLN A 6 -6.64 15.41 -9.90
N LYS A 7 -6.08 16.61 -10.07
CA LYS A 7 -4.63 16.85 -10.00
C LYS A 7 -4.05 16.47 -8.64
N LYS A 8 -4.70 16.88 -7.54
CA LYS A 8 -4.31 16.49 -6.18
C LYS A 8 -4.38 14.97 -5.97
N GLY A 9 -5.42 14.32 -6.51
CA GLY A 9 -5.61 12.87 -6.47
C GLY A 9 -4.48 12.13 -7.19
N LYS A 10 -4.15 12.53 -8.42
CA LYS A 10 -3.04 11.98 -9.21
C LYS A 10 -1.69 12.14 -8.49
N ALA A 11 -1.41 13.32 -7.94
CA ALA A 11 -0.18 13.57 -7.18
C ALA A 11 -0.07 12.71 -5.92
N MET A 12 -1.18 12.54 -5.18
CA MET A 12 -1.20 11.69 -3.99
C MET A 12 -1.11 10.20 -4.36
N PHE A 13 -1.73 9.76 -5.45
CA PHE A 13 -1.54 8.40 -5.97
C PHE A 13 -0.06 8.12 -6.26
N ASP A 14 0.61 9.02 -6.97
CA ASP A 14 2.02 8.87 -7.31
C ASP A 14 2.93 8.84 -6.06
N ALA A 15 2.64 9.69 -5.06
CA ALA A 15 3.36 9.65 -3.80
C ALA A 15 3.18 8.31 -3.05
N VAL A 16 2.02 7.65 -3.13
CA VAL A 16 1.77 6.36 -2.44
C VAL A 16 2.27 5.16 -3.25
N TYR A 17 2.14 5.18 -4.58
CA TYR A 17 2.30 4.01 -5.45
C TYR A 17 3.17 4.22 -6.69
N GLY A 18 3.61 5.44 -6.97
CA GLY A 18 4.48 5.74 -8.12
C GLY A 18 5.76 4.91 -8.10
N GLY A 19 6.10 4.29 -9.23
CA GLY A 19 7.22 3.34 -9.34
C GLY A 19 6.89 1.90 -8.90
N ILE A 20 5.69 1.66 -8.34
CA ILE A 20 5.16 0.31 -8.07
C ILE A 20 4.02 -0.01 -9.05
N THR A 21 3.11 0.93 -9.25
CA THR A 21 2.01 0.82 -10.21
C THR A 21 1.70 2.20 -10.80
N ALA A 22 1.14 2.20 -12.00
CA ALA A 22 0.76 3.41 -12.72
C ALA A 22 -0.76 3.47 -12.86
N ILE A 23 -1.28 4.69 -12.94
CA ILE A 23 -2.65 4.92 -13.41
C ILE A 23 -2.67 4.49 -14.89
N PRO A 24 -3.61 3.62 -15.32
CA PRO A 24 -3.69 3.20 -16.71
C PRO A 24 -3.81 4.39 -17.66
N GLU A 25 -3.14 4.31 -18.81
CA GLU A 25 -3.33 5.26 -19.91
C GLU A 25 -4.80 5.22 -20.37
N ASP A 26 -5.32 6.35 -20.85
CA ASP A 26 -6.71 6.51 -21.32
C ASP A 26 -7.81 6.20 -20.29
N SER A 27 -7.50 6.26 -18.98
CA SER A 27 -8.47 6.04 -17.91
C SER A 27 -9.21 7.31 -17.43
N GLU A 28 -9.10 8.41 -18.16
CA GLU A 28 -9.63 9.72 -17.75
C GLU A 28 -11.15 9.73 -17.64
N ASP A 29 -11.83 8.95 -18.48
CA ASP A 29 -13.29 8.79 -18.47
C ASP A 29 -13.75 7.53 -17.72
N ASP A 30 -12.85 6.76 -17.12
CA ASP A 30 -13.22 5.59 -16.31
C ASP A 30 -13.77 6.06 -14.96
N PRO A 31 -15.07 5.82 -14.66
CA PRO A 31 -15.67 6.25 -13.40
C PRO A 31 -15.02 5.61 -12.17
N PHE A 32 -14.50 4.39 -12.31
CA PHE A 32 -13.83 3.68 -11.21
C PHE A 32 -12.51 4.35 -10.86
N ILE A 33 -11.70 4.69 -11.86
CA ILE A 33 -10.41 5.38 -11.67
C ILE A 33 -10.63 6.81 -11.18
N THR A 34 -11.58 7.53 -11.78
CA THR A 34 -11.92 8.89 -11.37
C THR A 34 -12.39 8.94 -9.92
N LEU A 35 -13.27 8.03 -9.50
CA LEU A 35 -13.72 7.96 -8.11
C LEU A 35 -12.57 7.67 -7.14
N MET A 36 -11.67 6.76 -7.51
CA MET A 36 -10.50 6.43 -6.71
C MET A 36 -9.57 7.65 -6.55
N LEU A 37 -9.28 8.39 -7.62
CA LEU A 37 -8.43 9.58 -7.56
C LEU A 37 -9.09 10.72 -6.77
N ASP A 38 -10.33 11.06 -7.10
CA ASP A 38 -11.02 12.22 -6.54
C ASP A 38 -11.48 12.05 -5.09
N ASN A 39 -11.73 10.81 -4.65
CA ASN A 39 -12.16 10.52 -3.29
C ASN A 39 -11.02 9.94 -2.46
N LEU A 40 -10.57 8.74 -2.79
CA LEU A 40 -9.59 8.03 -1.96
C LEU A 40 -8.27 8.81 -1.86
N PHE A 41 -7.70 9.23 -2.98
CA PHE A 41 -6.41 9.91 -2.96
C PHE A 41 -6.53 11.41 -2.64
N ALA A 42 -7.42 12.13 -3.33
CA ALA A 42 -7.52 13.58 -3.15
C ALA A 42 -8.13 13.99 -1.79
N GLN A 43 -8.96 13.15 -1.16
CA GLN A 43 -9.66 13.52 0.08
C GLN A 43 -9.30 12.67 1.31
N ILE A 44 -9.01 11.37 1.16
CA ILE A 44 -8.72 10.51 2.32
C ILE A 44 -7.22 10.42 2.61
N TRP A 45 -6.42 10.04 1.61
CA TRP A 45 -4.96 9.91 1.77
C TRP A 45 -4.26 11.25 1.97
N SER A 46 -4.74 12.31 1.34
CA SER A 46 -4.11 13.64 1.41
C SER A 46 -4.30 14.38 2.74
N ARG A 47 -5.06 13.83 3.70
CA ARG A 47 -5.22 14.44 5.04
C ARG A 47 -3.92 14.29 5.82
N ASP A 48 -3.57 15.34 6.56
CA ASP A 48 -2.28 15.50 7.25
C ASP A 48 -2.22 14.87 8.65
N ALA A 49 -3.35 14.45 9.22
CA ALA A 49 -3.42 13.86 10.56
C ALA A 49 -2.61 12.56 10.75
N MET A 50 -2.26 11.86 9.67
CA MET A 50 -1.44 10.64 9.70
C MET A 50 -0.47 10.62 8.53
N SER A 51 0.76 10.19 8.79
CA SER A 51 1.76 9.95 7.75
C SER A 51 1.35 8.82 6.81
N ILE A 52 1.93 8.78 5.59
CA ILE A 52 1.76 7.65 4.65
C ILE A 52 2.17 6.33 5.31
N ARG A 53 3.28 6.35 6.05
CA ARG A 53 3.79 5.20 6.80
C ARG A 53 2.74 4.62 7.74
N ASP A 54 2.13 5.46 8.57
CA ASP A 54 1.19 4.98 9.60
C ASP A 54 -0.12 4.49 8.98
N ARG A 55 -0.61 5.17 7.93
CA ARG A 55 -1.76 4.69 7.14
C ARG A 55 -1.48 3.33 6.53
N ARG A 56 -0.27 3.13 6.01
CA ARG A 56 0.17 1.87 5.42
C ARG A 56 0.17 0.74 6.44
N LEU A 57 0.64 0.98 7.67
CA LEU A 57 0.59 0.00 8.75
C LEU A 57 -0.85 -0.42 9.08
N VAL A 58 -1.80 0.52 9.11
CA VAL A 58 -3.22 0.21 9.30
C VAL A 58 -3.75 -0.70 8.18
N ILE A 59 -3.47 -0.36 6.92
CA ILE A 59 -3.93 -1.16 5.77
C ILE A 59 -3.28 -2.54 5.74
N ILE A 60 -1.99 -2.64 6.08
CA ILE A 60 -1.28 -3.91 6.22
C ILE A 60 -1.94 -4.79 7.30
N GLY A 61 -2.27 -4.19 8.46
CA GLY A 61 -2.98 -4.89 9.53
C GLY A 61 -4.35 -5.39 9.09
N ILE A 62 -5.13 -4.57 8.39
CA ILE A 62 -6.44 -4.95 7.82
C ILE A 62 -6.28 -6.09 6.81
N ALA A 63 -5.35 -5.96 5.86
CA ALA A 63 -5.10 -6.99 4.85
C ALA A 63 -4.72 -8.33 5.51
N ALA A 64 -3.87 -8.28 6.54
CA ALA A 64 -3.50 -9.47 7.29
C ALA A 64 -4.68 -10.07 8.07
N ALA A 65 -5.54 -9.25 8.68
CA ALA A 65 -6.72 -9.70 9.41
C ALA A 65 -7.81 -10.28 8.48
N MET A 66 -7.84 -9.86 7.22
CA MET A 66 -8.76 -10.37 6.20
C MET A 66 -8.19 -11.56 5.42
N GLY A 67 -6.86 -11.75 5.43
CA GLY A 67 -6.18 -12.75 4.61
C GLY A 67 -5.97 -12.32 3.17
N GLU A 68 -5.97 -11.01 2.91
CA GLU A 68 -5.79 -10.40 1.60
C GLU A 68 -4.30 -10.35 1.23
N GLU A 69 -3.79 -11.48 0.75
CA GLU A 69 -2.38 -11.69 0.40
C GLU A 69 -1.84 -10.66 -0.61
N PHE A 70 -2.61 -10.37 -1.66
CA PHE A 70 -2.19 -9.44 -2.71
C PHE A 70 -2.09 -7.99 -2.21
N ILE A 71 -3.06 -7.56 -1.38
CA ILE A 71 -3.04 -6.23 -0.78
C ILE A 71 -1.86 -6.12 0.19
N PHE A 72 -1.63 -7.15 1.01
CA PHE A 72 -0.50 -7.19 1.93
C PHE A 72 0.84 -7.05 1.19
N GLU A 73 1.04 -7.81 0.11
CA GLU A 73 2.25 -7.74 -0.71
C GLU A 73 2.42 -6.37 -1.35
N THR A 74 1.35 -5.80 -1.91
CA THR A 74 1.38 -4.50 -2.59
C THR A 74 1.73 -3.39 -1.61
N GLN A 75 1.16 -3.40 -0.40
CA GLN A 75 1.53 -2.45 0.64
C GLN A 75 2.99 -2.63 1.09
N ALA A 76 3.44 -3.86 1.32
CA ALA A 76 4.82 -4.11 1.74
C ALA A 76 5.83 -3.66 0.68
N ARG A 77 5.57 -3.96 -0.60
CA ARG A 77 6.40 -3.52 -1.73
C ARG A 77 6.45 -2.00 -1.82
N ALA A 78 5.30 -1.35 -1.76
CA ALA A 78 5.23 0.11 -1.78
C ALA A 78 5.98 0.73 -0.59
N ALA A 79 5.84 0.15 0.60
CA ALA A 79 6.54 0.58 1.81
C ALA A 79 8.07 0.58 1.66
N LEU A 80 8.59 -0.45 0.99
CA LEU A 80 10.02 -0.62 0.74
C LEU A 80 10.49 0.34 -0.35
N THR A 81 9.78 0.40 -1.48
CA THR A 81 10.14 1.24 -2.63
C THR A 81 10.14 2.73 -2.29
N LYS A 82 9.17 3.18 -1.49
CA LYS A 82 9.06 4.59 -1.06
C LYS A 82 9.81 4.87 0.24
N GLY A 83 10.43 3.85 0.85
CA GLY A 83 11.30 3.99 2.02
C GLY A 83 10.57 4.26 3.34
N GLU A 84 9.25 4.03 3.43
CA GLU A 84 8.52 4.21 4.70
C GLU A 84 8.78 3.09 5.70
N LEU A 85 9.15 1.90 5.23
CA LEU A 85 9.52 0.76 6.06
C LEU A 85 10.82 0.10 5.57
N THR A 86 11.57 -0.46 6.50
CA THR A 86 12.73 -1.31 6.19
C THR A 86 12.33 -2.77 6.04
N ARG A 87 13.20 -3.58 5.43
CA ARG A 87 13.03 -5.05 5.32
C ARG A 87 12.84 -5.69 6.71
N ASP A 88 13.63 -5.27 7.69
CA ASP A 88 13.54 -5.76 9.07
C ASP A 88 12.19 -5.40 9.71
N GLN A 89 11.68 -4.19 9.45
CA GLN A 89 10.35 -3.80 9.93
C GLN A 89 9.24 -4.64 9.30
N ILE A 90 9.33 -4.97 8.00
CA ILE A 90 8.37 -5.88 7.35
C ILE A 90 8.42 -7.28 7.97
N GLN A 91 9.62 -7.80 8.25
CA GLN A 91 9.80 -9.08 8.94
C GLN A 91 9.15 -9.06 10.33
N GLU A 92 9.42 -8.01 11.12
CA GLU A 92 8.86 -7.84 12.45
C GLU A 92 7.32 -7.74 12.44
N ILE A 93 6.76 -7.02 11.45
CA ILE A 93 5.31 -6.94 11.26
C ILE A 93 4.69 -8.32 11.01
N VAL A 94 5.31 -9.16 10.16
CA VAL A 94 4.83 -10.54 9.93
C VAL A 94 4.91 -11.37 11.20
N LEU A 95 6.01 -11.27 11.96
CA LEU A 95 6.18 -11.98 13.23
C LEU A 95 5.11 -11.60 14.25
N LEU A 96 4.86 -10.29 14.40
CA LEU A 96 3.84 -9.75 15.30
C LEU A 96 2.44 -10.20 14.86
N LEU A 97 2.09 -10.00 13.59
CA LEU A 97 0.77 -10.35 13.06
C LEU A 97 0.49 -11.86 13.17
N THR A 98 1.50 -12.72 13.07
CA THR A 98 1.35 -14.17 13.26
C THR A 98 0.66 -14.51 14.58
N GLN A 99 0.88 -13.72 15.64
CA GLN A 99 0.28 -13.94 16.95
C GLN A 99 -1.21 -13.56 17.00
N TYR A 100 -1.66 -12.67 16.13
CA TYR A 100 -3.03 -12.16 16.12
C TYR A 100 -3.91 -12.77 15.02
N VAL A 101 -3.31 -13.16 13.89
CA VAL A 101 -4.05 -13.74 12.75
C VAL A 101 -3.80 -15.24 12.57
N GLY A 102 -2.90 -15.82 13.38
CA GLY A 102 -2.57 -17.25 13.39
C GLY A 102 -1.61 -17.67 12.28
N TYR A 103 -0.88 -18.77 12.54
CA TYR A 103 0.11 -19.34 11.62
C TYR A 103 -0.41 -19.70 10.22
N PRO A 104 -1.61 -20.30 10.04
CA PRO A 104 -2.08 -20.67 8.70
C PRO A 104 -2.23 -19.47 7.76
N ARG A 105 -2.67 -18.33 8.28
CA ARG A 105 -2.81 -17.11 7.48
C ARG A 105 -1.49 -16.38 7.33
N ALA A 106 -0.77 -16.19 8.44
CA ALA A 106 0.49 -15.47 8.43
C ALA A 106 1.58 -16.15 7.58
N SER A 107 1.59 -17.49 7.51
CA SER A 107 2.51 -18.22 6.63
C SER A 107 2.32 -17.90 5.14
N ARG A 108 1.07 -17.72 4.68
CA ARG A 108 0.77 -17.32 3.30
C ARG A 108 1.17 -15.87 3.02
N LEU A 109 0.85 -14.95 3.94
CA LEU A 109 1.30 -13.56 3.86
C LEU A 109 2.84 -13.47 3.82
N ARG A 110 3.50 -14.23 4.69
CA ARG A 110 4.96 -14.35 4.73
C ARG A 110 5.52 -14.83 3.38
N ALA A 111 4.91 -15.85 2.78
CA ALA A 111 5.34 -16.38 1.49
C ALA A 111 5.32 -15.31 0.38
N ARG A 112 4.36 -14.36 0.42
CA ARG A 112 4.30 -13.24 -0.53
C ARG A 112 5.41 -12.22 -0.37
N VAL A 113 5.81 -11.94 0.87
CA VAL A 113 6.83 -10.90 1.13
C VAL A 113 8.25 -11.45 1.21
N LEU A 114 8.46 -12.77 1.35
CA LEU A 114 9.80 -13.37 1.36
C LEU A 114 10.68 -12.96 0.17
N PRO A 115 10.20 -12.99 -1.09
CA PRO A 115 10.99 -12.51 -2.22
C PRO A 115 11.41 -11.04 -2.06
N LEU A 116 10.52 -10.20 -1.53
CA LEU A 116 10.78 -8.77 -1.27
C LEU A 116 11.87 -8.56 -0.23
N LEU A 117 12.15 -9.54 0.62
CA LEU A 117 13.12 -9.45 1.71
C LEU A 117 14.49 -10.01 1.31
N SER A 118 14.56 -10.79 0.23
CA SER A 118 15.74 -11.56 -0.17
C SER A 118 16.75 -10.78 -0.99
N ASP A 119 16.34 -9.68 -1.62
CA ASP A 119 17.26 -8.77 -2.34
C ASP A 119 18.16 -8.02 -1.34
N ARG A 120 19.27 -8.65 -0.97
CA ARG A 120 20.44 -7.93 -0.45
C ARG A 120 21.08 -7.25 -1.66
N ASP A 121 20.96 -5.92 -1.70
CA ASP A 121 21.73 -4.96 -2.50
C ASP A 121 22.52 -5.53 -3.69
N GLY A 122 22.05 -5.19 -4.90
CA GLY A 122 22.92 -4.92 -6.03
C GLY A 122 23.23 -3.42 -6.06
#